data_AF-A0D6D5-F1
#
_entry.id   AF-A0D6D5-F1
#
_cell.length_a   1.000
_cell.length_b   1.000
_cell.length_c   1.000
_cell.angle_alpha   90.00
_cell.angle_beta   90.00
_cell.angle_gamma   90.00
#
_symmetry.space_group_name_H-M   'P 1'
#
loop_
_entity.id
_entity.type
_entity.pdbx_description
1 polymer ?
#
loop_
_entity_poly.entity_id
_entity_poly.type
_entity_poly.pdbx_seq_one_letter_code
_entity_poly.pdbx_strand_id
1 'polypeptide(L)'
;MSPYPIKLYHRWGNFILWGILVDVGIIYASCNKCQRRTNIHGNIMTFVVINSFLASLAYCYLKPYNYSYDNYSKLNDFKQIHLVIGTALMLMMIVLSSFGYFVKYQLGNSEGNKNVIYYKKVHSALGQITYLIGKLESFVGMFMSYRTQEWFTYIWITYLVVILGRITFEWIIPALKSTKIEDISEEQLKLITYESLSENLENKQWFIFQNQVYCLDQNYIHPGGQIIWKHIKHIEIGQYFYGITQLPGTNILHYHSKYAKEQFNGHYYGTLCNQITFPNNPNKKWELKNSSKVTETVSNFQFQHPEIEFEINLKKLTPNHFVFKSITDKKVPPRLYTYIQCMQKPAVEYMQSLSDLYDKKENVRFTNNFKSTSLSFLIKYYNTPHGFSKYITKQNPEMIDLQGPYQTMFKDYLTEGQIILICGGTGILPFLDLLNYHLLMSYNELIQHPNLLKVASLNRYITLFYSVTAEEELLGDYIFLKLREIQNHLKKQNFTLILKCRKQIEKCETTRNRFTRDFIEKQFKFDNKQIFVCGPQILRNSIYKEFKDMQNEIIYL
;
A
#
# COMPACT_ATOMS: atom_id res chain seq x y z
N MET A 1 -38.88 4.37 -48.50
CA MET A 1 -37.82 3.34 -48.40
C MET A 1 -38.36 2.13 -47.67
N SER A 2 -38.06 0.92 -48.12
CA SER A 2 -38.44 -0.31 -47.39
C SER A 2 -37.80 -0.29 -45.98
N PRO A 3 -38.53 -0.58 -44.89
CA PRO A 3 -37.97 -0.67 -43.54
C PRO A 3 -37.07 -1.90 -43.33
N TYR A 4 -36.85 -2.69 -44.39
CA TYR A 4 -36.10 -3.94 -44.36
C TYR A 4 -34.63 -3.77 -43.88
N PRO A 5 -33.84 -2.79 -44.36
CA PRO A 5 -32.46 -2.62 -43.91
C PRO A 5 -32.36 -2.28 -42.42
N ILE A 6 -33.26 -1.46 -41.90
CA ILE A 6 -33.27 -1.07 -40.48
C ILE A 6 -33.74 -2.22 -39.59
N LYS A 7 -34.69 -3.04 -40.06
CA LYS A 7 -35.06 -4.28 -39.38
C LYS A 7 -33.87 -5.25 -39.31
N LEU A 8 -33.11 -5.39 -40.40
CA LEU A 8 -31.90 -6.22 -40.41
C LEU A 8 -30.82 -5.66 -39.49
N TYR A 9 -30.59 -4.34 -39.51
CA TYR A 9 -29.63 -3.67 -38.64
C TYR A 9 -29.98 -3.84 -37.16
N HIS A 10 -31.23 -3.59 -36.76
CA HIS A 10 -31.67 -3.79 -35.38
C HIS A 10 -31.45 -5.24 -34.92
N ARG A 11 -31.82 -6.20 -35.76
CA ARG A 11 -31.73 -7.63 -35.43
C ARG A 11 -30.28 -8.12 -35.35
N TRP A 12 -29.53 -7.99 -36.44
CA TRP A 12 -28.18 -8.52 -36.52
C TRP A 12 -27.16 -7.65 -35.81
N GLY A 13 -27.35 -6.33 -35.82
CA GLY A 13 -26.51 -5.40 -35.07
C GLY A 13 -26.58 -5.69 -33.57
N ASN A 14 -27.78 -5.73 -32.99
CA ASN A 14 -27.90 -6.06 -31.56
C ASN A 14 -27.43 -7.49 -31.26
N PHE A 15 -27.72 -8.49 -32.10
CA PHE A 15 -27.21 -9.85 -31.88
C PHE A 15 -25.68 -9.93 -31.92
N ILE A 16 -25.01 -9.27 -32.87
CA ILE A 16 -23.54 -9.28 -32.93
C ILE A 16 -22.95 -8.53 -31.74
N LEU A 17 -23.50 -7.36 -31.42
CA LEU A 17 -23.00 -6.52 -30.32
C LEU A 17 -23.21 -7.19 -28.96
N TRP A 18 -24.44 -7.54 -28.62
CA TRP A 18 -24.79 -8.15 -27.34
C TRP A 18 -24.41 -9.62 -27.27
N GLY A 19 -24.55 -10.36 -28.36
CA GLY A 19 -24.31 -11.79 -28.41
C GLY A 19 -22.85 -12.17 -28.48
N ILE A 20 -22.00 -11.36 -29.09
CA ILE A 20 -20.59 -11.71 -29.33
C ILE A 20 -19.65 -10.62 -28.79
N LEU A 21 -19.81 -9.38 -29.22
CA LEU A 21 -18.82 -8.32 -28.94
C LEU A 21 -18.71 -8.01 -27.45
N VAL A 22 -19.83 -8.00 -26.72
CA VAL A 22 -19.84 -7.81 -25.25
C VAL A 22 -19.02 -8.88 -24.55
N ASP A 23 -19.16 -10.16 -24.93
CA ASP A 23 -18.40 -11.25 -24.31
C ASP A 23 -16.92 -11.20 -24.66
N VAL A 24 -16.60 -11.01 -25.94
CA VAL A 24 -15.21 -10.85 -26.39
C VAL A 24 -14.57 -9.66 -25.68
N GLY A 25 -15.31 -8.55 -25.57
CA GLY A 25 -14.87 -7.35 -24.86
C GLY A 25 -14.63 -7.60 -23.37
N ILE A 26 -15.52 -8.33 -22.70
CA ILE A 26 -15.36 -8.70 -21.29
C ILE A 26 -14.17 -9.65 -21.11
N ILE A 27 -14.04 -10.69 -21.94
CA ILE A 27 -12.91 -11.64 -21.91
C ILE A 27 -11.60 -10.88 -22.11
N TYR A 28 -11.51 -10.04 -23.15
CA TYR A 28 -10.33 -9.25 -23.45
C TYR A 28 -10.00 -8.26 -22.32
N ALA A 29 -11.03 -7.62 -21.73
CA ALA A 29 -10.88 -6.74 -20.58
C ALA A 29 -10.43 -7.49 -19.32
N SER A 30 -10.87 -8.74 -19.12
CA SER A 30 -10.47 -9.62 -18.01
C SER A 30 -9.05 -10.17 -18.18
N CYS A 31 -8.61 -10.42 -19.41
CA CYS A 31 -7.23 -10.79 -19.74
C CYS A 31 -6.25 -9.61 -19.56
N ASN A 32 -6.67 -8.39 -19.92
CA ASN A 32 -5.86 -7.17 -19.75
C ASN A 32 -6.09 -6.56 -18.36
N LYS A 33 -5.47 -7.16 -17.33
CA LYS A 33 -5.55 -6.67 -15.95
C LYS A 33 -4.85 -5.31 -15.77
N CYS A 34 -5.48 -4.17 -16.09
CA CYS A 34 -4.96 -2.82 -15.74
C CYS A 34 -5.95 -1.70 -16.07
N GLN A 35 -5.52 -0.43 -15.98
CA GLN A 35 -6.25 0.77 -16.42
C GLN A 35 -6.81 0.68 -17.85
N ARG A 36 -6.15 -0.09 -18.74
CA ARG A 36 -6.69 -0.38 -20.07
C ARG A 36 -8.05 -1.08 -19.99
N ARG A 37 -8.29 -1.92 -18.98
CA ARG A 37 -9.57 -2.60 -18.75
C ARG A 37 -10.74 -1.63 -18.67
N THR A 38 -10.64 -0.59 -17.86
CA THR A 38 -11.75 0.35 -17.64
C THR A 38 -12.02 1.17 -18.90
N ASN A 39 -10.99 1.53 -19.65
CA ASN A 39 -11.13 2.22 -20.92
C ASN A 39 -11.71 1.32 -22.02
N ILE A 40 -11.20 0.10 -22.17
CA ILE A 40 -11.71 -0.85 -23.16
C ILE A 40 -13.16 -1.22 -22.85
N HIS A 41 -13.46 -1.58 -21.60
CA HIS A 41 -14.82 -1.87 -21.18
C HIS A 41 -15.75 -0.68 -21.40
N GLY A 42 -15.36 0.51 -20.97
CA GLY A 42 -16.14 1.73 -21.18
C GLY A 42 -16.41 2.01 -22.65
N ASN A 43 -15.39 1.93 -23.51
CA ASN A 43 -15.53 2.18 -24.94
C ASN A 43 -16.44 1.16 -25.63
N ILE A 44 -16.27 -0.13 -25.32
CA ILE A 44 -17.11 -1.20 -25.88
C ILE A 44 -18.56 -1.01 -25.43
N MET A 45 -18.79 -0.76 -24.14
CA MET A 45 -20.15 -0.57 -23.62
C MET A 45 -20.80 0.67 -24.21
N THR A 46 -20.10 1.81 -24.30
CA THR A 46 -20.60 3.02 -24.94
C THR A 46 -20.96 2.77 -26.41
N PHE A 47 -20.11 2.05 -27.15
CA PHE A 47 -20.40 1.69 -28.54
C PHE A 47 -21.65 0.82 -28.66
N VAL A 48 -21.81 -0.19 -27.80
CA VAL A 48 -22.99 -1.07 -27.76
C VAL A 48 -24.25 -0.26 -27.44
N VAL A 49 -24.19 0.61 -26.42
CA VAL A 49 -25.34 1.44 -26.00
C VAL A 49 -25.77 2.37 -27.13
N ILE A 50 -24.84 3.09 -27.75
CA ILE A 50 -25.15 4.03 -28.84
C ILE A 50 -25.78 3.29 -30.02
N ASN A 51 -25.21 2.16 -30.45
CA ASN A 51 -25.75 1.40 -31.58
C ASN A 51 -27.14 0.83 -31.26
N SER A 52 -27.33 0.22 -30.10
CA SER A 52 -28.64 -0.31 -29.71
C SER A 52 -29.68 0.81 -29.58
N PHE A 53 -29.29 1.98 -29.08
CA PHE A 53 -30.17 3.15 -28.99
C PHE A 53 -30.57 3.65 -30.38
N LEU A 54 -29.61 3.85 -31.30
CA LEU A 54 -29.87 4.28 -32.68
C LEU A 54 -30.73 3.26 -33.44
N ALA A 55 -30.46 1.97 -33.27
CA ALA A 55 -31.24 0.89 -33.87
C ALA A 55 -32.70 0.91 -33.38
N SER A 56 -32.91 1.14 -32.08
CA SER A 56 -34.25 1.20 -31.49
C SER A 56 -34.99 2.46 -31.92
N LEU A 57 -34.31 3.62 -31.91
CA LEU A 57 -34.87 4.89 -32.36
C LEU A 57 -35.28 4.85 -33.84
N ALA A 58 -34.40 4.33 -34.71
CA ALA A 58 -34.69 4.17 -36.14
C ALA A 58 -35.88 3.23 -36.37
N TYR A 59 -35.99 2.16 -35.58
CA TYR A 59 -37.11 1.23 -35.68
C TYR A 59 -38.44 1.88 -35.25
N CYS A 60 -38.43 2.64 -34.14
CA CYS A 60 -39.60 3.40 -33.68
C CYS A 60 -40.02 4.48 -34.68
N TYR A 61 -39.06 5.23 -35.22
CA TYR A 61 -39.32 6.32 -36.17
C TYR A 61 -39.93 5.83 -37.49
N LEU A 62 -39.51 4.66 -37.99
CA LEU A 62 -40.02 4.12 -39.25
C LEU A 62 -41.33 3.34 -39.14
N LYS A 63 -41.74 2.97 -37.92
CA LYS A 63 -43.00 2.22 -37.69
C LYS A 63 -43.86 2.84 -36.58
N PRO A 64 -44.17 4.15 -36.64
CA PRO A 64 -44.91 4.82 -35.58
C PRO A 64 -46.30 4.19 -35.36
N TYR A 65 -46.95 3.70 -36.43
CA TYR A 65 -48.28 3.09 -36.36
C TYR A 65 -48.34 1.80 -35.53
N ASN A 66 -47.30 0.97 -35.55
CA ASN A 66 -47.26 -0.31 -34.81
C ASN A 66 -47.00 -0.15 -33.31
N TYR A 67 -46.67 1.07 -32.87
CA TYR A 67 -46.35 1.39 -31.49
C TYR A 67 -47.34 2.38 -30.86
N SER A 68 -48.44 2.68 -31.55
CA SER A 68 -49.60 3.32 -30.92
C SER A 68 -50.21 2.39 -29.87
N TYR A 69 -50.71 2.96 -28.77
CA TYR A 69 -51.29 2.23 -27.65
C TYR A 69 -52.38 1.23 -28.10
N ASP A 70 -53.20 1.63 -29.09
CA ASP A 70 -54.29 0.83 -29.64
C ASP A 70 -53.83 -0.42 -30.43
N ASN A 71 -52.56 -0.45 -30.85
CA ASN A 71 -51.97 -1.57 -31.59
C ASN A 71 -51.05 -2.44 -30.74
N TYR A 72 -50.67 -1.99 -29.53
CA TYR A 72 -49.83 -2.77 -28.61
C TYR A 72 -50.53 -4.06 -28.16
N SER A 73 -51.81 -3.98 -27.79
CA SER A 73 -52.62 -5.13 -27.35
C SER A 73 -52.83 -6.19 -28.45
N LYS A 74 -52.62 -5.83 -29.72
CA LYS A 74 -52.73 -6.72 -30.88
C LYS A 74 -51.42 -7.45 -31.20
N LEU A 75 -50.32 -7.09 -30.55
CA LEU A 75 -49.05 -7.80 -30.70
C LEU A 75 -49.10 -9.13 -29.94
N ASN A 76 -48.49 -10.18 -30.51
CA ASN A 76 -48.23 -11.43 -29.78
C ASN A 76 -47.43 -11.13 -28.50
N ASP A 77 -47.75 -11.79 -27.40
CA ASP A 77 -47.10 -11.71 -26.09
C ASP A 77 -45.56 -11.62 -26.18
N PHE A 78 -44.92 -12.41 -27.04
CA PHE A 78 -43.46 -12.34 -27.22
C PHE A 78 -42.97 -10.99 -27.74
N LYS A 79 -43.70 -10.35 -28.66
CA LYS A 79 -43.39 -9.01 -29.18
C LYS A 79 -43.60 -7.93 -28.12
N GLN A 80 -44.66 -8.07 -27.32
CA GLN A 80 -44.94 -7.16 -26.21
C GLN A 80 -43.83 -7.24 -25.16
N ILE A 81 -43.49 -8.45 -24.73
CA ILE A 81 -42.41 -8.71 -23.76
C ILE A 81 -41.08 -8.19 -24.29
N HIS A 82 -40.72 -8.48 -25.55
CA HIS A 82 -39.48 -8.00 -26.18
C HIS A 82 -39.42 -6.47 -26.21
N LEU A 83 -40.51 -5.80 -26.55
CA LEU A 83 -40.57 -4.33 -26.54
C LEU A 83 -40.37 -3.75 -25.14
N VAL A 84 -41.10 -4.27 -24.14
CA VAL A 84 -41.04 -3.76 -22.76
C VAL A 84 -39.67 -4.00 -22.15
N ILE A 85 -39.16 -5.23 -22.25
CA ILE A 85 -37.83 -5.60 -21.72
C ILE A 85 -36.74 -4.84 -22.46
N GLY A 86 -36.80 -4.76 -23.80
CA GLY A 86 -35.81 -4.04 -24.60
C GLY A 86 -35.75 -2.55 -24.25
N THR A 87 -36.89 -1.91 -24.03
CA THR A 87 -36.96 -0.49 -23.62
C THR A 87 -36.42 -0.29 -22.20
N ALA A 88 -36.81 -1.14 -21.25
CA ALA A 88 -36.31 -1.08 -19.88
C ALA A 88 -34.79 -1.33 -19.83
N LEU A 89 -34.29 -2.30 -20.60
CA LEU A 89 -32.88 -2.59 -20.74
C LEU A 89 -32.11 -1.41 -21.32
N MET A 90 -32.63 -0.74 -22.35
CA MET A 90 -32.01 0.45 -22.94
C MET A 90 -31.82 1.56 -21.89
N LEU A 91 -32.87 1.86 -21.12
CA LEU A 91 -32.82 2.87 -20.06
C LEU A 91 -31.78 2.50 -19.01
N MET A 92 -31.79 1.24 -18.57
CA MET A 92 -30.81 0.72 -17.62
C MET A 92 -29.37 0.81 -18.14
N MET A 93 -29.14 0.52 -19.42
CA MET A 93 -27.84 0.63 -20.07
C MET A 93 -27.31 2.06 -20.12
N ILE A 94 -28.19 3.03 -20.44
CA ILE A 94 -27.83 4.46 -20.43
C ILE A 94 -27.43 4.89 -19.01
N VAL A 95 -28.28 4.58 -18.02
CA VAL A 95 -28.01 4.88 -16.61
C VAL A 95 -26.70 4.23 -16.16
N LEU A 96 -26.46 2.98 -16.51
CA LEU A 96 -25.22 2.28 -16.13
C LEU A 96 -23.99 2.82 -16.81
N SER A 97 -24.09 3.21 -18.08
CA SER A 97 -22.99 3.86 -18.80
C SER A 97 -22.61 5.17 -18.14
N SER A 98 -23.60 6.03 -17.86
CA SER A 98 -23.39 7.28 -17.13
C SER A 98 -22.84 7.05 -15.73
N PHE A 99 -23.35 6.06 -15.01
CA PHE A 99 -22.84 5.68 -13.69
C PHE A 99 -21.39 5.15 -13.75
N GLY A 100 -21.03 4.42 -14.81
CA GLY A 100 -19.67 3.96 -15.07
C GLY A 100 -18.70 5.12 -15.30
N TYR A 101 -19.10 6.13 -16.08
CA TYR A 101 -18.34 7.37 -16.25
C TYR A 101 -18.19 8.13 -14.92
N PHE A 102 -19.25 8.20 -14.11
CA PHE A 102 -19.18 8.80 -12.77
C PHE A 102 -18.18 8.04 -11.87
N VAL A 103 -18.23 6.70 -11.84
CA VAL A 103 -17.26 5.89 -11.07
C VAL A 103 -15.84 6.11 -11.57
N LYS A 104 -15.63 6.17 -12.89
CA LYS A 104 -14.32 6.48 -13.49
C LYS A 104 -13.81 7.87 -13.09
N TYR A 105 -14.69 8.87 -13.12
CA TYR A 105 -14.37 10.23 -12.68
C TYR A 105 -13.98 10.25 -11.20
N GLN A 106 -14.74 9.59 -10.33
CA GLN A 106 -14.44 9.51 -8.90
C GLN A 106 -13.13 8.75 -8.61
N LEU A 107 -12.78 7.73 -9.41
CA LEU A 107 -11.49 7.03 -9.32
C LEU A 107 -10.32 7.94 -9.72
N GLY A 108 -10.53 8.80 -10.72
CA GLY A 108 -9.56 9.80 -11.17
C GLY A 108 -9.44 11.01 -10.23
N ASN A 109 -10.48 11.28 -9.43
CA ASN A 109 -10.44 12.39 -8.50
C ASN A 109 -9.46 12.11 -7.34
N SER A 110 -8.55 13.04 -7.16
CA SER A 110 -7.46 12.98 -6.20
C SER A 110 -7.94 13.11 -4.74
N GLU A 111 -9.13 13.69 -4.53
CA GLU A 111 -9.76 13.82 -3.20
C GLU A 111 -10.49 12.55 -2.75
N GLY A 112 -10.69 11.58 -3.65
CA GLY A 112 -11.14 10.22 -3.39
C GLY A 112 -12.34 10.05 -2.45
N ASN A 113 -13.49 9.66 -2.98
CA ASN A 113 -14.61 9.26 -2.14
C ASN A 113 -14.41 7.82 -1.61
N LYS A 114 -14.47 7.61 -0.29
CA LYS A 114 -14.41 6.27 0.35
C LYS A 114 -15.46 5.30 -0.23
N ASN A 115 -16.57 5.84 -0.74
CA ASN A 115 -17.66 5.10 -1.36
C ASN A 115 -17.35 4.62 -2.79
N VAL A 116 -16.22 4.99 -3.40
CA VAL A 116 -15.86 4.55 -4.77
C VAL A 116 -15.80 3.03 -4.88
N ILE A 117 -15.28 2.35 -3.86
CA ILE A 117 -15.24 0.87 -3.83
C ILE A 117 -16.67 0.31 -3.82
N TYR A 118 -17.57 0.94 -3.06
CA TYR A 118 -18.98 0.55 -3.02
C TYR A 118 -19.68 0.82 -4.37
N TYR A 119 -19.51 2.00 -4.96
CA TYR A 119 -20.08 2.33 -6.27
C TYR A 119 -19.60 1.38 -7.36
N LYS A 120 -18.31 0.99 -7.34
CA LYS A 120 -17.76 -0.01 -8.26
C LYS A 120 -18.43 -1.38 -8.10
N LYS A 121 -18.70 -1.81 -6.86
CA LYS A 121 -19.43 -3.06 -6.59
C LYS A 121 -20.88 -2.99 -7.10
N VAL A 122 -21.58 -1.89 -6.84
CA VAL A 122 -22.95 -1.66 -7.33
C VAL A 122 -22.98 -1.65 -8.86
N HIS A 123 -22.09 -0.89 -9.50
CA HIS A 123 -21.98 -0.84 -10.97
C HIS A 123 -21.70 -2.22 -11.55
N SER A 124 -20.78 -2.98 -10.95
CA SER A 124 -20.48 -4.34 -11.37
C SER A 124 -21.67 -5.27 -11.22
N ALA A 125 -22.43 -5.20 -10.11
CA ALA A 125 -23.59 -6.05 -9.87
C ALA A 125 -24.72 -5.75 -10.87
N LEU A 126 -25.06 -4.47 -11.04
CA LEU A 126 -26.07 -4.03 -12.02
C LEU A 126 -25.63 -4.35 -13.46
N GLY A 127 -24.33 -4.25 -13.76
CA GLY A 127 -23.77 -4.65 -15.05
C GLY A 127 -23.97 -6.15 -15.34
N GLN A 128 -23.80 -7.03 -14.36
CA GLN A 128 -24.07 -8.47 -14.53
C GLN A 128 -25.56 -8.75 -14.74
N ILE A 129 -26.45 -8.06 -14.00
CA ILE A 129 -27.90 -8.17 -14.20
C ILE A 129 -28.29 -7.73 -15.62
N THR A 130 -27.78 -6.57 -16.04
CA THR A 130 -27.99 -6.01 -17.39
C THR A 130 -27.51 -6.95 -18.47
N TYR A 131 -26.33 -7.54 -18.26
CA TYR A 131 -25.79 -8.55 -19.16
C TYR A 131 -26.74 -9.74 -19.30
N LEU A 132 -27.22 -10.32 -18.20
CA LEU A 132 -28.12 -11.48 -18.25
C LEU A 132 -29.44 -11.14 -18.95
N ILE A 133 -30.03 -9.98 -18.65
CA ILE A 133 -31.26 -9.51 -19.31
C ILE A 133 -31.01 -9.27 -20.80
N GLY A 134 -29.90 -8.64 -21.18
CA GLY A 134 -29.55 -8.43 -22.59
C GLY A 134 -29.32 -9.72 -23.36
N LYS A 135 -28.77 -10.75 -22.70
CA LYS A 135 -28.63 -12.09 -23.28
C LYS A 135 -29.98 -12.78 -23.49
N LEU A 136 -30.89 -12.65 -22.54
CA LEU A 136 -32.25 -13.17 -22.67
C LEU A 136 -33.04 -12.44 -23.75
N GLU A 137 -32.89 -11.12 -23.82
CA GLU A 137 -33.52 -10.30 -24.84
C GLU A 137 -33.06 -10.73 -26.23
N SER A 138 -31.74 -10.85 -26.43
CA SER A 138 -31.16 -11.27 -27.71
C SER A 138 -31.69 -12.65 -28.14
N PHE A 139 -31.93 -13.52 -27.16
CA PHE A 139 -32.59 -14.81 -27.36
C PHE A 139 -34.03 -14.68 -27.85
N VAL A 140 -34.86 -13.93 -27.14
CA VAL A 140 -36.26 -13.71 -27.52
C VAL A 140 -36.33 -13.08 -28.92
N GLY A 141 -35.51 -12.06 -29.17
CA GLY A 141 -35.44 -11.32 -30.43
C GLY A 141 -35.03 -12.18 -31.62
N MET A 142 -34.14 -13.16 -31.44
CA MET A 142 -33.77 -14.13 -32.48
C MET A 142 -34.80 -15.25 -32.62
N PHE A 143 -35.35 -15.76 -31.52
CA PHE A 143 -36.36 -16.82 -31.50
C PHE A 143 -37.63 -16.44 -32.24
N MET A 144 -38.17 -15.23 -32.00
CA MET A 144 -39.35 -14.70 -32.69
C MET A 144 -39.23 -14.63 -34.22
N SER A 145 -38.02 -14.83 -34.70
CA SER A 145 -37.50 -14.23 -35.90
C SER A 145 -37.02 -15.37 -36.82
N TYR A 146 -36.44 -16.42 -36.25
CA TYR A 146 -35.85 -17.56 -36.98
C TYR A 146 -36.25 -18.93 -36.42
N ARG A 147 -37.26 -19.04 -35.52
CA ARG A 147 -37.68 -20.33 -34.92
C ARG A 147 -37.88 -21.47 -35.94
N THR A 148 -38.34 -21.17 -37.14
CA THR A 148 -38.63 -22.17 -38.20
C THR A 148 -37.45 -22.46 -39.13
N GLN A 149 -36.31 -21.81 -38.93
CA GLN A 149 -35.13 -21.95 -39.79
C GLN A 149 -34.15 -22.95 -39.17
N GLU A 150 -33.68 -23.93 -39.96
CA GLU A 150 -32.76 -24.97 -39.48
C GLU A 150 -31.44 -24.40 -38.94
N TRP A 151 -30.95 -23.31 -39.53
CA TRP A 151 -29.69 -22.69 -39.13
C TRP A 151 -29.76 -21.94 -37.78
N PHE A 152 -30.95 -21.73 -37.23
CA PHE A 152 -31.14 -21.13 -35.92
C PHE A 152 -30.42 -21.93 -34.82
N THR A 153 -30.42 -23.26 -34.92
CA THR A 153 -29.74 -24.15 -33.97
C THR A 153 -28.23 -23.90 -33.93
N TYR A 154 -27.60 -23.68 -35.09
CA TYR A 154 -26.16 -23.41 -35.15
C TYR A 154 -25.79 -22.09 -34.47
N ILE A 155 -26.60 -21.05 -34.66
CA ILE A 155 -26.40 -19.76 -33.97
C ILE A 155 -26.48 -19.93 -32.46
N TRP A 156 -27.39 -20.77 -31.96
CA TRP A 156 -27.48 -21.07 -30.53
C TRP A 156 -26.28 -21.79 -29.98
N ILE A 157 -25.79 -22.80 -30.70
CA ILE A 157 -24.60 -23.53 -30.30
C ILE A 157 -23.42 -22.55 -30.22
N THR A 158 -23.23 -21.68 -31.22
CA THR A 158 -22.18 -20.65 -31.19
C THR A 158 -22.33 -19.72 -29.98
N TYR A 159 -23.55 -19.24 -29.72
CA TYR A 159 -23.83 -18.34 -28.60
C TYR A 159 -23.54 -19.00 -27.24
N LEU A 160 -23.96 -20.27 -27.06
CA LEU A 160 -23.68 -21.05 -25.86
C LEU A 160 -22.16 -21.24 -25.67
N VAL A 161 -21.44 -21.56 -26.74
CA VAL A 161 -19.98 -21.73 -26.72
C VAL A 161 -19.29 -20.44 -26.30
N VAL A 162 -19.74 -19.27 -26.77
CA VAL A 162 -19.18 -17.98 -26.36
C VAL A 162 -19.42 -17.72 -24.87
N ILE A 163 -20.62 -17.99 -24.37
CA ILE A 163 -20.95 -17.85 -22.92
C ILE A 163 -20.11 -18.81 -22.07
N LEU A 164 -20.02 -20.07 -22.46
CA LEU A 164 -19.21 -21.08 -21.76
C LEU A 164 -17.73 -20.71 -21.81
N GLY A 165 -17.26 -20.20 -22.94
CA GLY A 165 -15.93 -19.62 -23.09
C GLY A 165 -15.70 -18.53 -22.07
N ARG A 166 -16.61 -17.54 -21.95
CA ARG A 166 -16.52 -16.48 -20.95
C ARG A 166 -16.44 -17.03 -19.53
N ILE A 167 -17.32 -17.94 -19.14
CA ILE A 167 -17.32 -18.54 -17.79
C ILE A 167 -15.96 -19.22 -17.52
N THR A 168 -15.45 -19.96 -18.50
CA THR A 168 -14.14 -20.62 -18.41
C THR A 168 -13.00 -19.62 -18.24
N PHE A 169 -12.98 -18.55 -19.04
CA PHE A 169 -11.93 -17.52 -18.99
C PHE A 169 -11.98 -16.64 -17.73
N GLU A 170 -13.16 -16.32 -17.20
CA GLU A 170 -13.30 -15.45 -16.03
C GLU A 170 -13.17 -16.21 -14.70
N TRP A 171 -13.60 -17.47 -14.64
CA TRP A 171 -13.72 -18.21 -13.37
C TRP A 171 -12.70 -19.33 -13.28
N ILE A 172 -12.57 -20.13 -14.33
CA ILE A 172 -11.75 -21.35 -14.30
C ILE A 172 -10.27 -21.01 -14.51
N ILE A 173 -9.93 -20.25 -15.55
CA ILE A 173 -8.52 -19.93 -15.85
C ILE A 173 -7.84 -19.16 -14.70
N PRO A 174 -8.43 -18.15 -14.07
CA PRO A 174 -7.80 -17.47 -12.93
C PRO A 174 -7.67 -18.36 -11.70
N ALA A 175 -8.55 -19.36 -11.54
CA ALA A 175 -8.43 -20.35 -10.47
C ALA A 175 -7.34 -21.39 -10.75
N LEU A 176 -7.16 -21.78 -12.02
CA LEU A 176 -6.16 -22.76 -12.46
C LEU A 176 -4.76 -22.17 -12.66
N LYS A 177 -4.65 -20.91 -13.08
CA LYS A 177 -3.39 -20.17 -13.08
C LYS A 177 -3.01 -19.90 -11.64
N SER A 178 -2.45 -20.91 -10.97
CA SER A 178 -1.53 -20.66 -9.88
C SER A 178 -0.41 -19.83 -10.49
N THR A 179 -0.41 -18.51 -10.26
CA THR A 179 0.64 -17.67 -10.79
C THR A 179 1.92 -18.07 -10.06
N LYS A 180 2.73 -18.90 -10.73
CA LYS A 180 4.17 -18.82 -10.53
C LYS A 180 4.49 -17.38 -10.87
N ILE A 181 4.73 -16.59 -9.84
CA ILE A 181 5.28 -15.26 -9.99
C ILE A 181 6.64 -15.53 -10.62
N GLU A 182 6.78 -15.22 -11.90
CA GLU A 182 8.10 -15.22 -12.53
C GLU A 182 8.92 -14.17 -11.79
N ASP A 183 9.90 -14.65 -11.03
CA ASP A 183 10.86 -13.77 -10.38
C ASP A 183 11.60 -13.02 -11.49
N ILE A 184 11.75 -11.71 -11.32
CA ILE A 184 12.51 -10.85 -12.23
C ILE A 184 13.89 -11.49 -12.37
N SER A 185 14.31 -11.85 -13.59
CA SER A 185 15.59 -12.52 -13.79
C SER A 185 16.73 -11.68 -13.22
N GLU A 186 17.63 -12.31 -12.47
CA GLU A 186 18.74 -11.62 -11.78
C GLU A 186 19.59 -10.77 -12.73
N GLU A 187 19.66 -11.15 -14.00
CA GLU A 187 20.39 -10.47 -15.08
C GLU A 187 19.83 -9.06 -15.40
N GLN A 188 18.63 -8.70 -14.95
CA GLN A 188 17.99 -7.40 -15.20
C GLN A 188 18.04 -6.43 -14.01
N LEU A 189 18.74 -6.77 -12.93
CA LEU A 189 18.77 -5.94 -11.72
C LEU A 189 19.67 -4.71 -11.89
N LYS A 190 19.12 -3.64 -12.47
CA LYS A 190 19.73 -2.31 -12.43
C LYS A 190 19.80 -1.82 -10.99
N LEU A 191 20.99 -1.80 -10.41
CA LEU A 191 21.23 -1.19 -9.11
C LEU A 191 21.15 0.33 -9.22
N ILE A 192 20.43 0.95 -8.31
CA ILE A 192 20.19 2.39 -8.27
C ILE A 192 20.44 2.93 -6.86
N THR A 193 20.83 4.20 -6.79
CA THR A 193 20.96 4.93 -5.53
C THR A 193 19.77 5.86 -5.37
N TYR A 194 19.55 6.35 -4.16
CA TYR A 194 18.50 7.34 -3.96
C TYR A 194 18.81 8.68 -4.64
N GLU A 195 20.08 9.05 -4.80
CA GLU A 195 20.51 10.26 -5.52
C GLU A 195 20.04 10.19 -6.97
N SER A 196 20.22 9.03 -7.61
CA SER A 196 19.76 8.84 -8.98
C SER A 196 18.24 8.80 -9.09
N LEU A 197 17.50 8.44 -8.04
CA LEU A 197 16.04 8.53 -8.04
C LEU A 197 15.53 9.97 -8.02
N SER A 198 16.09 10.81 -7.14
CA SER A 198 15.73 12.23 -7.08
C SER A 198 16.00 12.93 -8.40
N GLU A 199 17.15 12.65 -9.02
CA GLU A 199 17.53 13.30 -10.29
C GLU A 199 16.72 12.78 -11.48
N ASN A 200 16.53 11.46 -11.60
CA ASN A 200 15.93 10.88 -12.82
C ASN A 200 14.39 10.79 -12.77
N LEU A 201 13.79 10.80 -11.58
CA LEU A 201 12.36 10.53 -11.38
C LEU A 201 11.61 11.62 -10.61
N GLU A 202 12.18 12.82 -10.45
CA GLU A 202 11.57 13.94 -9.71
C GLU A 202 10.10 14.19 -10.13
N ASN A 203 9.87 14.24 -11.45
CA ASN A 203 8.58 14.54 -12.06
C ASN A 203 7.73 13.29 -12.36
N LYS A 204 8.12 12.12 -11.86
CA LYS A 204 7.43 10.85 -12.10
C LYS A 204 6.73 10.34 -10.85
N GLN A 205 5.73 9.49 -11.07
CA GLN A 205 5.07 8.75 -9.99
C GLN A 205 5.85 7.47 -9.74
N TRP A 206 6.58 7.42 -8.64
CA TRP A 206 7.32 6.22 -8.26
C TRP A 206 7.11 5.91 -6.78
N PHE A 207 7.34 4.66 -6.42
CA PHE A 207 7.30 4.16 -5.05
C PHE A 207 8.30 3.01 -4.88
N ILE A 208 8.57 2.64 -3.64
CA ILE A 208 9.46 1.53 -3.30
C ILE A 208 8.62 0.40 -2.72
N PHE A 209 8.92 -0.83 -3.11
CA PHE A 209 8.38 -2.01 -2.46
C PHE A 209 9.49 -3.06 -2.37
N GLN A 210 9.86 -3.44 -1.14
CA GLN A 210 10.92 -4.43 -0.91
C GLN A 210 12.27 -4.07 -1.58
N ASN A 211 12.72 -2.81 -1.46
CA ASN A 211 13.87 -2.21 -2.17
C ASN A 211 13.78 -2.13 -3.70
N GLN A 212 12.71 -2.64 -4.31
CA GLN A 212 12.48 -2.48 -5.73
C GLN A 212 11.76 -1.16 -5.97
N VAL A 213 12.24 -0.39 -6.94
CA VAL A 213 11.63 0.87 -7.35
C VAL A 213 10.77 0.61 -8.56
N TYR A 214 9.56 1.11 -8.46
CA TYR A 214 8.56 1.03 -9.51
C TYR A 214 8.25 2.44 -9.99
N CYS A 215 8.42 2.68 -11.30
CA CYS A 215 8.12 3.96 -11.92
C CYS A 215 6.90 3.81 -12.82
N LEU A 216 5.82 4.47 -12.44
CA LEU A 216 4.56 4.44 -13.17
C LEU A 216 4.47 5.62 -14.14
N ASP A 217 3.69 5.41 -15.20
CA ASP A 217 3.29 6.50 -16.09
C ASP A 217 2.51 7.55 -15.30
N GLN A 218 2.67 8.83 -15.63
CA GLN A 218 1.94 9.93 -14.97
C GLN A 218 0.41 9.78 -15.05
N ASN A 219 -0.07 9.05 -16.06
CA ASN A 219 -1.48 8.78 -16.27
C ASN A 219 -1.97 7.52 -15.54
N TYR A 220 -1.14 6.83 -14.76
CA TYR A 220 -1.53 5.59 -14.09
C TYR A 220 -2.67 5.82 -13.09
N ILE A 221 -3.80 5.13 -13.30
CA ILE A 221 -4.95 5.17 -12.38
C ILE A 221 -4.96 3.94 -11.49
N HIS A 222 -4.73 4.15 -10.19
CA HIS A 222 -4.81 3.07 -9.20
C HIS A 222 -6.24 2.51 -9.15
N PRO A 223 -6.43 1.17 -9.16
CA PRO A 223 -7.77 0.56 -9.13
C PRO A 223 -8.62 0.91 -7.89
N GLY A 224 -7.96 1.34 -6.81
CA GLY A 224 -8.57 1.84 -5.58
C GLY A 224 -8.73 3.37 -5.50
N GLY A 225 -8.38 4.10 -6.56
CA GLY A 225 -8.50 5.56 -6.66
C GLY A 225 -7.18 6.32 -6.51
N GLN A 226 -7.12 7.51 -7.10
CA GLN A 226 -5.94 8.40 -7.12
C GLN A 226 -5.52 8.91 -5.73
N ILE A 227 -6.45 8.93 -4.76
CA ILE A 227 -6.13 9.30 -3.37
C ILE A 227 -4.98 8.46 -2.79
N ILE A 228 -4.88 7.18 -3.20
CA ILE A 228 -3.83 6.28 -2.73
C ILE A 228 -2.46 6.84 -3.11
N TRP A 229 -2.31 7.37 -4.33
CA TRP A 229 -1.07 7.95 -4.81
C TRP A 229 -0.58 9.15 -4.01
N LYS A 230 -1.49 9.99 -3.52
CA LYS A 230 -1.11 11.11 -2.65
C LYS A 230 -0.38 10.66 -1.39
N HIS A 231 -0.61 9.42 -0.94
CA HIS A 231 -0.06 8.90 0.29
C HIS A 231 1.11 7.95 0.10
N ILE A 232 1.27 7.34 -1.08
CA ILE A 232 2.29 6.31 -1.33
C ILE A 232 3.38 6.73 -2.31
N LYS A 233 3.24 7.90 -2.94
CA LYS A 233 4.26 8.46 -3.82
C LYS A 233 5.55 8.65 -3.03
N HIS A 234 6.66 8.25 -3.64
CA HIS A 234 8.01 8.42 -3.11
C HIS A 234 8.28 7.70 -1.78
N ILE A 235 7.45 6.75 -1.35
CA ILE A 235 7.69 6.02 -0.09
C ILE A 235 7.77 4.52 -0.28
N GLU A 236 8.27 3.82 0.76
CA GLU A 236 8.15 2.36 0.86
C GLU A 236 6.71 2.00 1.23
N ILE A 237 6.08 1.13 0.42
CA ILE A 237 4.65 0.86 0.51
C ILE A 237 4.29 -0.45 1.20
N GLY A 238 5.26 -1.22 1.69
CA GLY A 238 5.06 -2.55 2.29
C GLY A 238 4.01 -2.55 3.39
N GLN A 239 4.00 -1.51 4.24
CA GLN A 239 3.02 -1.38 5.33
C GLN A 239 1.57 -1.29 4.82
N TYR A 240 1.36 -0.66 3.66
CA TYR A 240 0.06 -0.53 3.02
C TYR A 240 -0.24 -1.74 2.13
N PHE A 241 0.78 -2.29 1.47
CA PHE A 241 0.64 -3.42 0.56
C PHE A 241 0.12 -4.67 1.30
N TYR A 242 0.70 -4.97 2.47
CA TYR A 242 0.32 -6.10 3.31
C TYR A 242 -0.92 -5.83 4.20
N GLY A 243 -1.57 -4.67 4.07
CA GLY A 243 -2.72 -4.29 4.90
C GLY A 243 -2.40 -4.29 6.39
N ILE A 244 -1.20 -3.84 6.75
CA ILE A 244 -0.77 -3.68 8.15
C ILE A 244 -1.36 -2.40 8.70
N THR A 245 -1.32 -1.34 7.89
CA THR A 245 -1.73 0.00 8.27
C THR A 245 -2.70 0.59 7.27
N GLN A 246 -3.62 1.45 7.74
CA GLN A 246 -4.52 2.20 6.87
C GLN A 246 -3.78 3.39 6.27
N LEU A 247 -4.17 3.82 5.08
CA LEU A 247 -3.66 5.08 4.54
C LEU A 247 -4.10 6.23 5.47
N PRO A 248 -3.21 7.18 5.79
CA PRO A 248 -3.54 8.32 6.63
C PRO A 248 -4.83 9.02 6.18
N GLY A 249 -5.77 9.31 7.11
CA GLY A 249 -7.05 9.94 6.79
C GLY A 249 -8.13 9.02 6.21
N THR A 250 -7.75 7.79 5.87
CA THR A 250 -8.69 6.76 5.45
C THR A 250 -9.03 5.84 6.62
N ASN A 251 -10.20 5.19 6.54
CA ASN A 251 -10.58 4.11 7.48
C ASN A 251 -10.49 2.75 6.78
N ILE A 252 -9.76 2.67 5.66
CA ILE A 252 -9.77 1.52 4.77
C ILE A 252 -8.43 0.80 4.93
N LEU A 253 -8.50 -0.45 5.38
CA LEU A 253 -7.36 -1.37 5.29
C LEU A 253 -7.27 -1.86 3.84
N HIS A 254 -6.15 -1.57 3.19
CA HIS A 254 -5.91 -2.01 1.83
C HIS A 254 -5.17 -3.34 1.85
N TYR A 255 -5.88 -4.43 1.55
CA TYR A 255 -5.25 -5.73 1.31
C TYR A 255 -5.04 -5.91 -0.18
N HIS A 256 -3.78 -5.97 -0.59
CA HIS A 256 -3.45 -6.20 -1.98
C HIS A 256 -3.37 -7.70 -2.27
N SER A 257 -3.93 -8.11 -3.40
CA SER A 257 -3.79 -9.48 -3.89
C SER A 257 -2.38 -9.71 -4.46
N LYS A 258 -1.98 -10.97 -4.63
CA LYS A 258 -0.72 -11.33 -5.33
C LYS A 258 -0.62 -10.69 -6.71
N TYR A 259 -1.75 -10.52 -7.40
CA TYR A 259 -1.85 -9.87 -8.69
C TYR A 259 -1.43 -8.39 -8.69
N ALA A 260 -1.51 -7.70 -7.55
CA ALA A 260 -1.06 -6.31 -7.47
C ALA A 260 0.47 -6.23 -7.65
N LYS A 261 1.24 -7.21 -7.16
CA LYS A 261 2.69 -7.27 -7.37
C LYS A 261 3.01 -7.48 -8.85
N GLU A 262 2.34 -8.42 -9.50
CA GLU A 262 2.49 -8.68 -10.95
C GLU A 262 2.22 -7.42 -11.78
N GLN A 263 1.24 -6.60 -11.39
CA GLN A 263 0.92 -5.37 -12.11
C GLN A 263 2.07 -4.35 -12.07
N PHE A 264 2.76 -4.22 -10.95
CA PHE A 264 3.86 -3.28 -10.85
C PHE A 264 5.16 -3.84 -11.42
N ASN A 265 5.34 -5.16 -11.52
CA ASN A 265 6.54 -5.75 -12.15
C ASN A 265 6.78 -5.23 -13.58
N GLY A 266 5.73 -4.94 -14.35
CA GLY A 266 5.84 -4.32 -15.68
C GLY A 266 6.34 -2.87 -15.67
N HIS A 267 6.45 -2.25 -14.49
CA HIS A 267 6.90 -0.89 -14.23
C HIS A 267 8.18 -0.86 -13.38
N TYR A 268 8.89 -1.98 -13.28
CA TYR A 268 10.15 -2.08 -12.56
C TYR A 268 11.19 -1.13 -13.17
N TYR A 269 11.80 -0.29 -12.32
CA TYR A 269 12.81 0.68 -12.73
C TYR A 269 14.23 0.26 -12.30
N GLY A 270 14.36 -0.32 -11.11
CA GLY A 270 15.64 -0.73 -10.55
C GLY A 270 15.52 -1.20 -9.11
N THR A 271 16.60 -1.70 -8.54
CA THR A 271 16.69 -2.12 -7.13
C THR A 271 17.62 -1.17 -6.39
N LEU A 272 17.15 -0.64 -5.27
CA LEU A 272 17.95 0.19 -4.38
C LEU A 272 19.16 -0.60 -3.89
N CYS A 273 20.34 -0.02 -4.09
CA CYS A 273 21.58 -0.60 -3.59
C CYS A 273 21.52 -0.63 -2.05
N ASN A 274 21.38 -1.83 -1.50
CA ASN A 274 21.48 -2.05 -0.06
C ASN A 274 22.93 -1.92 0.39
N GLN A 275 23.18 -0.98 1.30
CA GLN A 275 24.48 -0.87 1.95
C GLN A 275 24.77 -2.06 2.87
N ILE A 276 23.74 -2.77 3.33
CA ILE A 276 23.91 -4.04 4.03
C ILE A 276 23.85 -5.15 2.99
N THR A 277 25.01 -5.68 2.64
CA THR A 277 25.13 -6.89 1.82
C THR A 277 24.64 -8.09 2.63
N PHE A 278 23.34 -8.37 2.54
CA PHE A 278 22.86 -9.70 2.86
C PHE A 278 23.22 -10.60 1.68
N PRO A 279 23.77 -11.80 1.92
CA PRO A 279 24.01 -12.74 0.84
C PRO A 279 22.66 -13.01 0.14
N ASN A 280 22.60 -12.72 -1.17
CA ASN A 280 21.42 -12.78 -2.03
C ASN A 280 20.74 -14.15 -1.99
N ASN A 281 19.90 -14.43 -0.99
CA ASN A 281 19.09 -15.63 -0.99
C ASN A 281 17.71 -15.34 -0.38
N PRO A 282 16.63 -15.34 -1.19
CA PRO A 282 15.33 -14.79 -0.82
C PRO A 282 14.45 -15.67 0.09
N ASN A 283 14.91 -16.85 0.51
CA ASN A 283 14.11 -17.80 1.31
C ASN A 283 14.89 -18.39 2.50
N LYS A 284 15.38 -17.52 3.38
CA LYS A 284 16.13 -17.97 4.55
C LYS A 284 15.20 -18.10 5.76
N LYS A 285 15.08 -19.33 6.26
CA LYS A 285 14.40 -19.61 7.52
C LYS A 285 15.34 -19.18 8.65
N TRP A 286 14.82 -18.43 9.60
CA TRP A 286 15.56 -17.96 10.76
C TRP A 286 15.09 -18.69 12.00
N GLU A 287 16.04 -19.13 12.82
CA GLU A 287 15.76 -19.82 14.07
C GLU A 287 15.58 -18.81 15.20
N LEU A 288 14.48 -18.92 15.95
CA LEU A 288 14.27 -18.15 17.16
C LEU A 288 15.11 -18.76 18.29
N LYS A 289 16.23 -18.12 18.62
CA LYS A 289 17.16 -18.62 19.65
C LYS A 289 16.77 -18.23 21.06
N ASN A 290 16.30 -17.00 21.24
CA ASN A 290 16.00 -16.46 22.54
C ASN A 290 14.84 -15.48 22.47
N SER A 291 14.04 -15.44 23.53
CA SER A 291 13.08 -14.37 23.77
C SER A 291 13.18 -13.90 25.21
N SER A 292 13.29 -12.59 25.41
CA SER A 292 13.34 -12.00 26.75
C SER A 292 12.33 -10.88 26.86
N LYS A 293 11.71 -10.76 28.04
CA LYS A 293 10.72 -9.73 28.31
C LYS A 293 11.45 -8.41 28.61
N VAL A 294 11.08 -7.33 27.91
CA VAL A 294 11.64 -5.97 28.11
C VAL A 294 10.70 -5.14 28.96
N THR A 295 9.40 -5.17 28.64
CA THR A 295 8.34 -4.56 29.43
C THR A 295 7.20 -5.56 29.61
N GLU A 296 6.11 -5.19 30.31
CA GLU A 296 4.96 -6.09 30.46
C GLU A 296 4.43 -6.61 29.11
N THR A 297 4.47 -5.76 28.08
CA THR A 297 3.88 -6.02 26.78
C THR A 297 4.89 -6.11 25.64
N VAL A 298 6.18 -5.84 25.88
CA VAL A 298 7.22 -5.87 24.85
C VAL A 298 8.26 -6.93 25.17
N SER A 299 8.58 -7.77 24.19
CA SER A 299 9.66 -8.75 24.29
C SER A 299 10.70 -8.51 23.19
N ASN A 300 11.95 -8.80 23.50
CA ASN A 300 13.04 -8.90 22.55
C ASN A 300 13.09 -10.33 22.01
N PHE A 301 13.07 -10.49 20.69
CA PHE A 301 13.19 -11.78 20.00
C PHE A 301 14.50 -11.80 19.23
N GLN A 302 15.35 -12.79 19.51
CA GLN A 302 16.67 -12.95 18.89
C GLN A 302 16.62 -14.10 17.88
N PHE A 303 16.84 -13.77 16.61
CA PHE A 303 16.87 -14.71 15.51
C PHE A 303 18.28 -14.95 15.05
N GLN A 304 18.65 -16.20 14.80
CA GLN A 304 19.95 -16.55 14.26
C GLN A 304 19.78 -17.26 12.92
N HIS A 305 20.73 -17.01 12.02
CA HIS A 305 20.90 -17.77 10.80
C HIS A 305 22.30 -18.39 10.80
N PRO A 306 22.46 -19.69 10.49
CA PRO A 306 23.74 -20.39 10.62
C PRO A 306 24.84 -19.81 9.71
N GLU A 307 24.46 -19.29 8.55
CA GLU A 307 25.39 -18.84 7.50
C GLU A 307 25.47 -17.32 7.33
N ILE A 308 24.74 -16.54 8.14
CA ILE A 308 24.72 -15.08 7.97
C ILE A 308 25.38 -14.43 9.17
N GLU A 309 26.48 -13.72 8.89
CA GLU A 309 27.01 -12.68 9.74
C GLU A 309 26.67 -11.33 9.11
N PHE A 310 26.29 -10.36 9.93
CA PHE A 310 26.03 -9.01 9.47
C PHE A 310 26.87 -8.00 10.22
N GLU A 311 27.27 -6.95 9.51
CA GLU A 311 27.97 -5.80 10.05
C GLU A 311 26.95 -4.78 10.58
N ILE A 312 27.15 -4.32 11.81
CA ILE A 312 26.38 -3.25 12.43
C ILE A 312 27.15 -1.96 12.18
N ASN A 313 26.58 -1.05 11.39
CA ASN A 313 27.26 0.18 10.99
C ASN A 313 26.66 1.39 11.70
N LEU A 314 27.14 1.67 12.90
CA LEU A 314 26.71 2.85 13.68
C LEU A 314 27.11 4.19 13.04
N LYS A 315 27.97 4.19 12.00
CA LYS A 315 28.34 5.41 11.25
C LYS A 315 27.36 5.76 10.14
N LYS A 316 26.41 4.88 9.81
CA LYS A 316 25.48 5.08 8.71
C LYS A 316 24.04 4.90 9.19
N LEU A 317 23.24 5.94 9.00
CA LEU A 317 21.80 5.89 9.22
C LEU A 317 21.16 5.02 8.13
N THR A 318 20.89 3.77 8.47
CA THR A 318 20.22 2.82 7.59
C THR A 318 19.05 2.17 8.36
N PRO A 319 17.96 2.93 8.55
CA PRO A 319 16.77 2.40 9.19
C PRO A 319 16.16 1.39 8.25
N ASN A 320 16.12 0.16 8.74
CA ASN A 320 15.70 -1.00 7.99
C ASN A 320 14.52 -1.66 8.68
N HIS A 321 13.73 -2.36 7.89
CA HIS A 321 12.72 -3.26 8.41
C HIS A 321 12.80 -4.60 7.72
N PHE A 322 12.18 -5.60 8.33
CA PHE A 322 12.06 -6.94 7.80
C PHE A 322 10.58 -7.32 7.71
N VAL A 323 10.22 -8.08 6.67
CA VAL A 323 8.93 -8.73 6.54
C VAL A 323 9.01 -10.10 7.21
N PHE A 324 8.23 -10.29 8.26
CA PHE A 324 8.07 -11.53 8.98
C PHE A 324 6.89 -12.31 8.40
N LYS A 325 7.09 -13.59 8.11
CA LYS A 325 6.05 -14.52 7.66
C LYS A 325 6.06 -15.79 8.50
N SER A 326 4.86 -16.27 8.83
CA SER A 326 4.72 -17.58 9.47
C SER A 326 4.97 -18.67 8.45
N ILE A 327 5.81 -19.64 8.82
CA ILE A 327 6.05 -20.84 8.01
C ILE A 327 4.92 -21.85 8.24
N THR A 328 4.42 -21.94 9.47
CA THR A 328 3.47 -22.99 9.91
C THR A 328 2.00 -22.59 9.76
N ASP A 329 1.65 -21.32 9.95
CA ASP A 329 0.28 -20.82 9.92
C ASP A 329 0.06 -19.77 8.82
N LYS A 330 -0.47 -20.21 7.67
CA LYS A 330 -0.80 -19.35 6.53
C LYS A 330 -1.90 -18.33 6.84
N LYS A 331 -2.65 -18.46 7.94
CA LYS A 331 -3.65 -17.48 8.35
C LYS A 331 -3.01 -16.26 9.03
N VAL A 332 -1.78 -16.39 9.53
CA VAL A 332 -1.03 -15.27 10.09
C VAL A 332 -0.49 -14.42 8.94
N PRO A 333 -0.97 -13.17 8.78
CA PRO A 333 -0.53 -12.32 7.68
C PRO A 333 0.92 -11.85 7.90
N PRO A 334 1.65 -11.51 6.82
CA PRO A 334 2.95 -10.89 6.93
C PRO A 334 2.92 -9.61 7.77
N ARG A 335 4.00 -9.33 8.51
CA ARG A 335 4.16 -8.12 9.31
C ARG A 335 5.56 -7.52 9.17
N LEU A 336 5.64 -6.20 9.21
CA LEU A 336 6.92 -5.48 9.19
C LEU A 336 7.37 -5.23 10.61
N TYR A 337 8.66 -5.44 10.87
CA TYR A 337 9.31 -5.03 12.11
C TYR A 337 10.59 -4.29 11.81
N THR A 338 10.79 -3.17 12.50
CA THR A 338 12.00 -2.37 12.41
C THR A 338 13.17 -3.13 13.02
N TYR A 339 14.27 -3.18 12.27
CA TYR A 339 15.55 -3.63 12.77
C TYR A 339 16.32 -2.41 13.30
N ILE A 340 16.77 -2.50 14.55
CA ILE A 340 17.39 -1.38 15.26
C ILE A 340 18.84 -1.75 15.55
N GLN A 341 19.76 -1.09 14.85
CA GLN A 341 21.19 -1.40 14.92
C GLN A 341 21.78 -1.07 16.29
N CYS A 342 21.39 0.06 16.88
CA CYS A 342 21.89 0.51 18.17
C CYS A 342 21.38 -0.33 19.36
N MET A 343 20.43 -1.23 19.13
CA MET A 343 19.91 -2.18 20.15
C MET A 343 20.60 -3.55 20.07
N GLN A 344 21.46 -3.79 19.07
CA GLN A 344 22.20 -5.04 19.01
C GLN A 344 23.27 -5.07 20.11
N LYS A 345 23.51 -6.24 20.70
CA LYS A 345 24.41 -6.40 21.86
C LYS A 345 25.76 -5.67 21.71
N PRO A 346 26.51 -5.82 20.60
CA PRO A 346 27.79 -5.10 20.43
C PRO A 346 27.65 -3.58 20.44
N ALA A 347 26.54 -3.05 19.90
CA ALA A 347 26.29 -1.61 19.90
C ALA A 347 25.89 -1.10 21.29
N VAL A 348 25.09 -1.87 22.04
CA VAL A 348 24.73 -1.53 23.43
C VAL A 348 25.97 -1.49 24.32
N GLU A 349 26.84 -2.49 24.23
CA GLU A 349 28.12 -2.55 24.96
C GLU A 349 29.03 -1.37 24.62
N TYR A 350 29.06 -0.96 23.34
CA TYR A 350 29.79 0.23 22.90
C TYR A 350 29.22 1.52 23.48
N MET A 351 27.89 1.67 23.48
CA MET A 351 27.23 2.86 24.06
C MET A 351 27.41 2.94 25.59
N GLN A 352 27.41 1.81 26.29
CA GLN A 352 27.73 1.74 27.71
C GLN A 352 29.18 2.16 27.97
N SER A 353 30.11 1.63 27.18
CA SER A 353 31.53 2.01 27.21
C SER A 353 31.75 3.51 27.00
N LEU A 354 30.98 4.13 26.09
CA LEU A 354 31.01 5.58 25.87
C LEU A 354 30.46 6.36 27.07
N SER A 355 29.35 5.90 27.65
CA SER A 355 28.78 6.53 28.85
C SER A 355 29.75 6.44 30.02
N ASP A 356 30.38 5.30 30.24
CA ASP A 356 31.37 5.11 31.30
C ASP A 356 32.60 6.01 31.10
N LEU A 357 33.10 6.12 29.86
CA LEU A 357 34.19 7.06 29.54
C LEU A 357 33.78 8.51 29.83
N TYR A 358 32.55 8.90 29.51
CA TYR A 358 32.04 10.24 29.76
C TYR A 358 31.87 10.53 31.27
N ASP A 359 31.16 9.64 31.97
CA ASP A 359 30.73 9.83 33.35
C ASP A 359 31.87 9.60 34.35
N LYS A 360 32.68 8.55 34.13
CA LYS A 360 33.72 8.10 35.08
C LYS A 360 35.13 8.47 34.67
N LYS A 361 35.34 8.95 33.44
CA LYS A 361 36.67 9.23 32.86
C LYS A 361 37.62 8.03 32.89
N GLU A 362 37.08 6.82 32.80
CA GLU A 362 37.86 5.58 32.81
C GLU A 362 38.54 5.33 31.45
N ASN A 363 39.69 4.65 31.46
CA ASN A 363 40.34 4.22 30.23
C ASN A 363 39.59 3.03 29.62
N VAL A 364 38.66 3.30 28.72
CA VAL A 364 37.86 2.28 28.04
C VAL A 364 38.48 1.88 26.70
N ARG A 365 38.53 0.57 26.43
CA ARG A 365 38.95 0.05 25.11
C ARG A 365 37.73 -0.11 24.21
N PHE A 366 37.76 0.57 23.07
CA PHE A 366 36.70 0.48 22.07
C PHE A 366 36.99 -0.63 21.06
N THR A 367 35.98 -1.46 20.79
CA THR A 367 35.96 -2.35 19.63
C THR A 367 35.15 -1.68 18.53
N ASN A 368 35.77 -1.48 17.36
CA ASN A 368 35.11 -0.88 16.19
C ASN A 368 34.57 -1.94 15.21
N ASN A 369 34.68 -3.22 15.58
CA ASN A 369 34.23 -4.34 14.77
C ASN A 369 32.89 -4.85 15.32
N PHE A 370 31.79 -4.29 14.84
CA PHE A 370 30.45 -4.68 15.26
C PHE A 370 29.90 -5.72 14.29
N LYS A 371 30.14 -6.99 14.58
CA LYS A 371 29.57 -8.11 13.85
C LYS A 371 28.58 -8.85 14.75
N SER A 372 27.51 -9.34 14.16
CA SER A 372 26.59 -10.24 14.85
C SER A 372 26.07 -11.31 13.90
N THR A 373 25.80 -12.47 14.47
CA THR A 373 25.14 -13.61 13.81
C THR A 373 23.65 -13.67 14.15
N SER A 374 23.17 -12.80 15.05
CA SER A 374 21.79 -12.80 15.52
C SER A 374 21.11 -11.44 15.41
N LEU A 375 19.93 -11.40 14.79
CA LEU A 375 19.08 -10.22 14.66
C LEU A 375 18.13 -10.13 15.86
N SER A 376 18.17 -9.01 16.59
CA SER A 376 17.25 -8.73 17.70
C SER A 376 16.12 -7.79 17.27
N PHE A 377 14.87 -8.11 17.64
CA PHE A 377 13.68 -7.30 17.37
C PHE A 377 12.82 -7.11 18.62
N LEU A 378 12.41 -5.86 18.87
CA LEU A 378 11.47 -5.51 19.93
C LEU A 378 10.03 -5.58 19.40
N ILE A 379 9.24 -6.50 19.93
CA ILE A 379 7.87 -6.77 19.47
C ILE A 379 6.89 -6.59 20.63
N LYS A 380 5.92 -5.68 20.46
CA LYS A 380 4.80 -5.52 21.39
C LYS A 380 3.74 -6.59 21.14
N TYR A 381 3.35 -7.29 22.19
CA TYR A 381 2.29 -8.28 22.20
C TYR A 381 0.93 -7.59 22.05
N TYR A 382 0.21 -7.94 20.98
CA TYR A 382 -1.20 -7.62 20.80
C TYR A 382 -2.01 -8.91 20.74
N ASN A 383 -3.07 -9.01 21.55
CA ASN A 383 -3.99 -10.16 21.55
C ASN A 383 -5.00 -10.06 20.39
N THR A 384 -4.51 -10.06 19.15
CA THR A 384 -5.35 -10.05 17.95
C THR A 384 -5.50 -11.46 17.37
N PRO A 385 -6.70 -11.87 16.91
CA PRO A 385 -6.86 -13.12 16.17
C PRO A 385 -5.94 -13.15 14.95
N HIS A 386 -5.18 -14.23 14.80
CA HIS A 386 -4.17 -14.39 13.73
C HIS A 386 -3.09 -13.30 13.67
N GLY A 387 -2.92 -12.49 14.72
CA GLY A 387 -1.86 -11.46 14.75
C GLY A 387 -0.47 -12.08 14.88
N PHE A 388 0.49 -11.60 14.09
CA PHE A 388 1.87 -12.10 14.14
C PHE A 388 2.50 -11.94 15.53
N SER A 389 2.28 -10.82 16.21
CA SER A 389 2.77 -10.60 17.58
C SER A 389 2.22 -11.65 18.56
N LYS A 390 0.98 -12.12 18.37
CA LYS A 390 0.41 -13.18 19.20
C LYS A 390 1.01 -14.53 18.84
N TYR A 391 1.16 -14.80 17.55
CA TYR A 391 1.77 -16.02 17.03
C TYR A 391 3.19 -16.20 17.60
N ILE A 392 4.05 -15.20 17.46
CA ILE A 392 5.45 -15.28 17.89
C ILE A 392 5.58 -15.40 19.42
N THR A 393 4.80 -14.63 20.20
CA THR A 393 4.88 -14.65 21.67
C THR A 393 4.27 -15.91 22.29
N LYS A 394 3.15 -16.43 21.75
CA LYS A 394 2.43 -17.55 22.38
C LYS A 394 2.77 -18.92 21.79
N GLN A 395 3.01 -19.01 20.49
CA GLN A 395 3.37 -20.28 19.87
C GLN A 395 4.87 -20.53 19.91
N ASN A 396 5.68 -19.48 20.09
CA ASN A 396 7.14 -19.54 20.16
C ASN A 396 7.73 -20.42 19.03
N PRO A 397 7.44 -20.10 17.76
CA PRO A 397 7.83 -20.95 16.64
C PRO A 397 9.36 -21.06 16.58
N GLU A 398 9.86 -22.28 16.37
CA GLU A 398 11.30 -22.51 16.22
C GLU A 398 11.87 -21.78 15.00
N MET A 399 11.11 -21.70 13.91
CA MET A 399 11.53 -21.06 12.66
C MET A 399 10.50 -20.06 12.14
N ILE A 400 11.01 -18.97 11.56
CA ILE A 400 10.21 -17.97 10.83
C ILE A 400 10.88 -17.61 9.50
N ASP A 401 10.08 -17.14 8.54
CA ASP A 401 10.60 -16.57 7.29
C ASP A 401 10.79 -15.06 7.48
N LEU A 402 12.05 -14.61 7.47
CA LEU A 402 12.42 -13.20 7.54
C LEU A 402 12.97 -12.75 6.20
N GLN A 403 12.30 -11.77 5.61
CA GLN A 403 12.71 -11.16 4.34
C GLN A 403 13.15 -9.73 4.58
N GLY A 404 14.31 -9.35 4.05
CA GLY A 404 14.90 -8.03 4.25
C GLY A 404 16.43 -8.10 4.32
N PRO A 405 17.10 -7.00 4.69
CA PRO A 405 16.54 -5.73 5.15
C PRO A 405 15.97 -4.93 4.00
N TYR A 406 14.83 -4.31 4.25
CA TYR A 406 14.24 -3.32 3.36
C TYR A 406 14.48 -1.94 3.93
N GLN A 407 15.04 -1.06 3.12
CA GLN A 407 15.30 0.31 3.50
C GLN A 407 13.98 1.06 3.63
N THR A 408 13.81 1.71 4.76
CA THR A 408 12.76 2.72 4.90
C THR A 408 13.27 4.04 4.31
N MET A 409 12.39 4.82 3.69
CA MET A 409 12.73 6.14 3.15
C MET A 409 13.11 7.09 4.28
N PHE A 410 14.41 7.21 4.51
CA PHE A 410 15.01 8.10 5.51
C PHE A 410 16.12 8.97 4.92
N LYS A 411 16.28 9.03 3.59
CA LYS A 411 17.34 9.86 2.99
C LYS A 411 17.19 11.35 3.39
N ASP A 412 15.95 11.79 3.59
CA ASP A 412 15.63 13.14 4.05
C ASP A 412 16.18 13.48 5.43
N TYR A 413 16.42 12.48 6.28
CA TYR A 413 17.11 12.69 7.54
C TYR A 413 18.54 13.16 7.39
N LEU A 414 19.11 13.16 6.17
CA LEU A 414 20.42 13.72 5.84
C LEU A 414 20.36 15.12 5.22
N THR A 415 19.19 15.73 5.10
CA THR A 415 19.04 17.15 4.70
C THR A 415 19.23 18.10 5.89
N GLU A 416 19.86 19.26 5.71
CA GLU A 416 20.00 20.24 6.80
C GLU A 416 18.63 20.80 7.22
N GLY A 417 18.46 21.13 8.51
CA GLY A 417 17.21 21.75 8.99
C GLY A 417 16.67 21.17 10.28
N GLN A 418 15.36 21.37 10.50
CA GLN A 418 14.65 20.91 11.68
C GLN A 418 13.81 19.66 11.37
N ILE A 419 14.00 18.63 12.20
CA ILE A 419 13.28 17.36 12.13
C ILE A 419 12.35 17.25 13.34
N ILE A 420 11.08 16.95 13.09
CA ILE A 420 10.10 16.65 14.14
C ILE A 420 9.75 15.16 14.05
N LEU A 421 10.00 14.44 15.14
CA LEU A 421 9.66 13.04 15.31
C LEU A 421 8.44 12.94 16.21
N ILE A 422 7.35 12.34 15.74
CA ILE A 422 6.13 12.13 16.52
C ILE A 422 5.88 10.64 16.61
N CYS A 423 5.99 10.07 17.80
CA CYS A 423 5.75 8.65 18.02
C CYS A 423 4.88 8.30 19.21
N GLY A 424 4.36 7.08 19.19
CA GLY A 424 3.67 6.48 20.33
C GLY A 424 3.99 4.99 20.50
N GLY A 425 4.26 4.56 21.73
CA GLY A 425 4.66 3.18 22.06
C GLY A 425 5.81 2.67 21.19
N THR A 426 5.66 1.50 20.55
CA THR A 426 6.67 0.94 19.64
C THR A 426 6.94 1.78 18.38
N GLY A 427 6.22 2.87 18.15
CA GLY A 427 6.54 3.82 17.08
C GLY A 427 7.86 4.58 17.28
N ILE A 428 8.51 4.48 18.45
CA ILE A 428 9.85 5.04 18.66
C ILE A 428 10.95 4.26 17.93
N LEU A 429 10.73 2.96 17.67
CA LEU A 429 11.76 2.05 17.19
C LEU A 429 12.44 2.50 15.87
N PRO A 430 11.70 2.99 14.84
CA PRO A 430 12.32 3.52 13.62
C PRO A 430 13.23 4.73 13.83
N PHE A 431 13.12 5.42 14.97
CA PHE A 431 13.87 6.63 15.27
C PHE A 431 15.10 6.38 16.15
N LEU A 432 15.22 5.21 16.78
CA LEU A 432 16.29 4.96 17.76
C LEU A 432 17.68 5.01 17.13
N ASP A 433 17.88 4.47 15.92
CA ASP A 433 19.18 4.54 15.24
C ASP A 433 19.59 6.00 14.92
N LEU A 434 18.63 6.85 14.56
CA LEU A 434 18.86 8.29 14.36
C LEU A 434 19.23 8.99 15.65
N LEU A 435 18.47 8.74 16.72
CA LEU A 435 18.73 9.34 18.03
C LEU A 435 20.08 8.89 18.57
N ASN A 436 20.45 7.63 18.35
CA ASN A 436 21.76 7.09 18.70
C ASN A 436 22.88 7.76 17.90
N TYR A 437 22.68 7.97 16.59
CA TYR A 437 23.65 8.70 15.77
C TYR A 437 23.89 10.12 16.29
N HIS A 438 22.83 10.81 16.68
CA HIS A 438 22.89 12.16 17.26
C HIS A 438 23.58 12.17 18.63
N LEU A 439 23.36 11.12 19.42
CA LEU A 439 24.06 10.88 20.69
C LEU A 439 25.56 10.65 20.47
N LEU A 440 25.93 9.82 19.50
CA LEU A 440 27.33 9.62 19.10
C LEU A 440 28.00 10.92 18.66
N MET A 441 27.31 11.75 17.86
CA MET A 441 27.82 13.07 17.49
C MET A 441 28.09 13.94 18.72
N SER A 442 27.15 13.93 19.67
CA SER A 442 27.28 14.72 20.91
C SER A 442 28.46 14.24 21.75
N TYR A 443 28.69 12.93 21.84
CA TYR A 443 29.90 12.37 22.45
C TYR A 443 31.17 12.78 21.70
N ASN A 444 31.20 12.77 20.37
CA ASN A 444 32.38 13.20 19.59
C ASN A 444 32.78 14.64 19.88
N GLU A 445 31.81 15.52 20.16
CA GLU A 445 32.06 16.94 20.47
C GLU A 445 32.65 17.11 21.88
N LEU A 446 32.20 16.32 22.85
CA LEU A 446 32.64 16.41 24.24
C LEU A 446 33.90 15.58 24.55
N ILE A 447 34.03 14.42 23.91
CA ILE A 447 35.07 13.43 24.16
C ILE A 447 36.07 13.44 23.00
N GLN A 448 37.23 14.05 23.23
CA GLN A 448 38.33 14.05 22.27
C GLN A 448 39.18 12.76 22.39
N HIS A 449 38.58 11.60 22.13
CA HIS A 449 39.27 10.31 22.23
C HIS A 449 39.62 9.73 20.84
N PRO A 450 40.87 9.31 20.58
CA PRO A 450 41.33 8.93 19.23
C PRO A 450 40.66 7.66 18.68
N ASN A 451 40.28 6.72 19.55
CA ASN A 451 39.66 5.45 19.16
C ASN A 451 38.14 5.51 19.05
N LEU A 452 37.55 6.69 19.25
CA LEU A 452 36.11 6.87 19.26
C LEU A 452 35.56 6.84 17.82
N LEU A 453 34.36 6.29 17.65
CA LEU A 453 33.72 6.16 16.35
C LEU A 453 33.34 7.54 15.81
N LYS A 454 34.14 8.05 14.88
CA LYS A 454 33.85 9.33 14.23
C LYS A 454 32.61 9.19 13.34
N VAL A 455 31.62 10.03 13.61
CA VAL A 455 30.41 10.23 12.81
C VAL A 455 30.39 11.65 12.25
N ALA A 456 29.78 11.84 11.08
CA ALA A 456 29.76 13.13 10.42
C ALA A 456 28.91 14.13 11.23
N SER A 457 29.37 15.38 11.31
CA SER A 457 28.59 16.44 11.94
C SER A 457 27.34 16.74 11.10
N LEU A 458 26.18 16.75 11.75
CA LEU A 458 24.91 17.14 11.17
C LEU A 458 24.47 18.46 11.80
N ASN A 459 24.31 19.51 10.99
CA ASN A 459 23.73 20.77 11.46
C ASN A 459 22.20 20.65 11.49
N ARG A 460 21.69 19.89 12.47
CA ARG A 460 20.25 19.59 12.59
C ARG A 460 19.71 19.83 13.98
N TYR A 461 18.46 20.27 14.02
CA TYR A 461 17.67 20.32 15.25
C TYR A 461 16.63 19.19 15.25
N ILE A 462 16.71 18.29 16.22
CA ILE A 462 15.75 17.18 16.36
C ILE A 462 14.81 17.47 17.52
N THR A 463 13.50 17.41 17.26
CA THR A 463 12.48 17.43 18.30
C THR A 463 11.78 16.07 18.35
N LEU A 464 11.85 15.40 19.49
CA LEU A 464 11.16 14.13 19.73
C LEU A 464 9.91 14.34 20.61
N PHE A 465 8.76 14.06 20.02
CA PHE A 465 7.48 13.88 20.70
C PHE A 465 7.20 12.41 20.90
N TYR A 466 7.30 11.93 22.13
CA TYR A 466 7.08 10.52 22.42
C TYR A 466 5.92 10.33 23.41
N SER A 467 4.86 9.67 22.95
CA SER A 467 3.68 9.36 23.76
C SER A 467 3.71 7.92 24.27
N VAL A 468 3.65 7.79 25.59
CA VAL A 468 3.52 6.50 26.29
C VAL A 468 2.41 6.58 27.32
N THR A 469 1.87 5.42 27.70
CA THR A 469 0.84 5.29 28.74
C THR A 469 1.43 5.41 30.13
N ALA A 470 2.63 4.85 30.32
CA ALA A 470 3.38 4.80 31.57
C ALA A 470 4.90 4.82 31.29
N GLU A 471 5.69 5.07 32.32
CA GLU A 471 7.16 5.20 32.22
C GLU A 471 7.82 3.86 31.88
N GLU A 472 7.26 2.75 32.37
CA GLU A 472 7.71 1.40 32.12
C GLU A 472 7.50 0.95 30.66
N GLU A 473 6.78 1.73 29.86
CA GLU A 473 6.63 1.54 28.41
C GLU A 473 7.62 2.36 27.57
N LEU A 474 8.52 3.13 28.19
CA LEU A 474 9.61 3.79 27.46
C LEU A 474 10.55 2.73 26.88
N LEU A 475 10.82 2.82 25.57
CA LEU A 475 11.71 1.90 24.86
C LEU A 475 12.89 2.70 24.31
N GLY A 476 14.11 2.27 24.62
CA GLY A 476 15.33 2.98 24.22
C GLY A 476 15.54 4.31 24.97
N ASP A 477 14.99 4.40 26.18
CA ASP A 477 15.13 5.55 27.09
C ASP A 477 16.58 5.92 27.37
N TYR A 478 17.46 4.93 27.55
CA TYR A 478 18.90 5.13 27.72
C TYR A 478 19.56 5.89 26.56
N ILE A 479 18.94 5.94 25.37
CA ILE A 479 19.44 6.74 24.24
C ILE A 479 18.96 8.17 24.35
N PHE A 480 17.64 8.40 24.32
CA PHE A 480 17.11 9.77 24.19
C PHE A 480 17.17 10.56 25.50
N LEU A 481 17.14 9.90 26.66
CA LEU A 481 17.36 10.57 27.95
C LEU A 481 18.83 10.97 28.09
N LYS A 482 19.77 10.07 27.76
CA LYS A 482 21.21 10.38 27.80
C LYS A 482 21.58 11.44 26.77
N LEU A 483 20.97 11.41 25.58
CA LEU A 483 21.12 12.47 24.58
C LEU A 483 20.67 13.81 25.14
N ARG A 484 19.49 13.90 25.76
CA ARG A 484 19.01 15.13 26.41
C ARG A 484 19.99 15.62 27.49
N GLU A 485 20.48 14.72 28.33
CA GLU A 485 21.44 15.04 29.39
C GLU A 485 22.71 15.67 28.81
N ILE A 486 23.34 14.99 27.86
CA ILE A 486 24.59 15.43 27.21
C ILE A 486 24.43 16.76 26.50
N GLN A 487 23.28 17.00 25.89
CA GLN A 487 22.99 18.24 25.17
C GLN A 487 23.08 19.48 26.08
N ASN A 488 22.79 19.34 27.38
CA ASN A 488 22.97 20.43 28.34
C ASN A 488 24.43 20.86 28.53
N HIS A 489 25.38 20.01 28.15
CA HIS A 489 26.81 20.28 28.24
C HIS A 489 27.41 20.80 26.93
N LEU A 490 26.65 20.81 25.84
CA LEU A 490 27.08 21.34 24.56
C LEU A 490 26.85 22.86 24.48
N LYS A 491 27.70 23.55 23.72
CA LYS A 491 27.54 24.98 23.45
C LYS A 491 26.28 25.29 22.66
N LYS A 492 25.90 24.39 21.74
CA LYS A 492 24.72 24.50 20.89
C LYS A 492 23.83 23.28 21.10
N GLN A 493 22.74 23.47 21.82
CA GLN A 493 21.71 22.47 21.96
C GLN A 493 20.95 22.31 20.64
N ASN A 494 20.80 21.06 20.19
CA ASN A 494 20.16 20.72 18.94
C ASN A 494 19.23 19.50 19.06
N PHE A 495 18.82 19.18 20.29
CA PHE A 495 17.83 18.15 20.59
C PHE A 495 16.80 18.65 21.61
N THR A 496 15.54 18.33 21.41
CA THR A 496 14.45 18.58 22.36
C THR A 496 13.62 17.32 22.55
N LEU A 497 13.32 17.00 23.80
CA LEU A 497 12.48 15.87 24.18
C LEU A 497 11.22 16.36 24.89
N ILE A 498 10.06 16.02 24.33
CA ILE A 498 8.75 16.26 24.94
C ILE A 498 8.06 14.91 25.12
N LEU A 499 7.91 14.50 26.38
CA LEU A 499 7.25 13.24 26.72
C LEU A 499 5.77 13.49 27.00
N LYS A 500 4.90 12.73 26.34
CA LYS A 500 3.49 12.69 26.69
C LYS A 500 3.21 11.44 27.51
N CYS A 501 3.16 11.61 28.82
CA CYS A 501 2.87 10.57 29.80
C CYS A 501 1.83 11.07 30.81
N ARG A 502 1.06 10.16 31.42
CA ARG A 502 0.07 10.52 32.46
C ARG A 502 0.72 10.98 33.75
N LYS A 503 1.82 10.32 34.12
CA LYS A 503 2.66 10.64 35.27
C LYS A 503 3.82 11.53 34.84
N GLN A 504 4.24 12.41 35.73
CA GLN A 504 5.47 13.16 35.55
C GLN A 504 6.64 12.18 35.65
N ILE A 505 7.58 12.28 34.71
CA ILE A 505 8.81 11.50 34.68
C ILE A 505 9.91 12.45 35.16
N GLU A 506 10.74 11.98 36.08
CA GLU A 506 11.79 12.81 36.67
C GLU A 506 12.72 13.35 35.57
N LYS A 507 13.14 14.62 35.70
CA LYS A 507 14.09 15.29 34.78
C LYS A 507 13.59 15.45 33.33
N CYS A 508 12.33 15.12 33.05
CA CYS A 508 11.73 15.26 31.74
C CYS A 508 10.58 16.26 31.73
N GLU A 509 10.55 17.10 30.70
CA GLU A 509 9.36 17.90 30.40
C GLU A 509 8.25 16.94 29.94
N THR A 510 7.18 16.90 30.72
CA THR A 510 6.02 16.07 30.42
C THR A 510 4.81 16.94 30.07
N THR A 511 4.05 16.52 29.07
CA THR A 511 2.81 17.17 28.68
C THR A 511 1.63 16.21 28.73
N ARG A 512 0.48 16.72 29.17
CA ARG A 512 -0.81 16.01 29.07
C ARG A 512 -1.61 16.42 27.84
N ASN A 513 -1.15 17.46 27.13
CA ASN A 513 -1.87 18.01 25.99
C ASN A 513 -1.94 16.99 24.86
N ARG A 514 -3.02 17.06 24.09
CA ARG A 514 -3.10 16.36 22.81
C ARG A 514 -2.18 17.05 21.81
N PHE A 515 -1.66 16.29 20.86
CA PHE A 515 -0.88 16.83 19.74
C PHE A 515 -1.84 17.48 18.74
N THR A 516 -2.35 18.65 19.10
CA THR A 516 -3.15 19.50 18.21
C THR A 516 -2.22 20.39 17.39
N ARG A 517 -2.75 20.94 16.30
CA ARG A 517 -2.03 21.95 15.50
C ARG A 517 -1.53 23.10 16.38
N ASP A 518 -2.41 23.69 17.19
CA ASP A 518 -2.08 24.78 18.11
C ASP A 518 -0.96 24.43 19.09
N PHE A 519 -0.95 23.19 19.59
CA PHE A 519 0.09 22.77 20.52
C PHE A 519 1.44 22.74 19.81
N ILE A 520 1.51 22.22 18.58
CA ILE A 520 2.77 22.13 17.85
C ILE A 520 3.19 23.52 17.32
N GLU A 521 2.27 24.36 16.87
CA GLU A 521 2.54 25.76 16.47
C GLU A 521 3.04 26.62 17.63
N LYS A 522 2.50 26.43 18.84
CA LYS A 522 2.99 27.13 20.04
C LYS A 522 4.39 26.68 20.44
N GLN A 523 4.70 25.40 20.22
CA GLN A 523 6.01 24.85 20.59
C GLN A 523 7.07 25.17 19.53
N PHE A 524 6.70 25.43 18.26
CA PHE A 524 7.68 25.71 17.21
C PHE A 524 7.22 26.63 16.07
N LYS A 525 8.16 27.41 15.53
CA LYS A 525 8.05 28.13 14.24
C LYS A 525 8.24 27.17 13.08
N PHE A 526 7.35 27.12 12.09
CA PHE A 526 7.23 26.02 11.11
C PHE A 526 8.12 26.06 9.85
N ASP A 527 9.14 26.92 9.80
CA ASP A 527 9.91 27.10 8.57
C ASP A 527 10.82 25.89 8.28
N ASN A 528 10.74 25.32 7.07
CA ASN A 528 11.58 24.24 6.52
C ASN A 528 11.69 22.97 7.40
N LYS A 529 10.55 22.29 7.63
CA LYS A 529 10.50 21.10 8.50
C LYS A 529 10.05 19.83 7.81
N GLN A 530 10.72 18.75 8.18
CA GLN A 530 10.27 17.38 7.91
C GLN A 530 9.65 16.80 9.17
N ILE A 531 8.43 16.26 9.03
CA ILE A 531 7.68 15.66 10.13
C ILE A 531 7.58 14.17 9.89
N PHE A 532 8.13 13.38 10.80
CA PHE A 532 8.05 11.93 10.75
C PHE A 532 7.10 11.42 11.82
N VAL A 533 6.16 10.57 11.43
CA VAL A 533 5.11 10.07 12.31
C VAL A 533 5.11 8.55 12.31
N CYS A 534 5.28 7.93 13.49
CA CYS A 534 5.17 6.49 13.63
C CYS A 534 4.43 6.11 14.92
N GLY A 535 3.38 5.30 14.82
CA GLY A 535 2.63 4.87 16.00
C GLY A 535 1.24 4.33 15.67
N PRO A 536 0.38 4.18 16.68
CA PRO A 536 -0.97 3.64 16.48
C PRO A 536 -1.78 4.45 15.45
N GLN A 537 -2.70 3.80 14.75
CA GLN A 537 -3.53 4.44 13.72
C GLN A 537 -4.26 5.69 14.24
N ILE A 538 -4.71 5.68 15.51
CA ILE A 538 -5.37 6.82 16.14
C ILE A 538 -4.45 8.05 16.17
N LEU A 539 -3.17 7.87 16.51
CA LEU A 539 -2.18 8.94 16.48
C LEU A 539 -1.96 9.43 15.04
N ARG A 540 -1.75 8.51 14.09
CA ARG A 540 -1.54 8.85 12.67
C ARG A 540 -2.71 9.65 12.09
N ASN A 541 -3.94 9.22 12.38
CA ASN A 541 -5.16 9.90 11.92
C ASN A 541 -5.34 11.26 12.59
N SER A 542 -5.00 11.39 13.89
CA SER A 542 -5.02 12.67 14.58
C SER A 542 -4.04 13.65 13.94
N ILE A 543 -2.78 13.23 13.72
CA ILE A 543 -1.79 14.07 13.07
C ILE A 543 -2.20 14.40 11.63
N TYR A 544 -2.69 13.43 10.87
CA TYR A 544 -3.19 13.71 9.51
C TYR A 544 -4.29 14.78 9.50
N LYS A 545 -5.28 14.66 10.40
CA LYS A 545 -6.38 15.62 10.48
C LYS A 545 -5.89 17.03 10.81
N GLU A 546 -4.96 17.16 11.74
CA GLU A 546 -4.45 18.44 12.24
C GLU A 546 -3.48 19.10 11.25
N PHE A 547 -2.78 18.30 10.42
CA PHE A 547 -1.67 18.76 9.60
C PHE A 547 -1.88 18.67 8.08
N LYS A 548 -2.98 18.08 7.60
CA LYS A 548 -3.26 17.90 6.15
C LYS A 548 -3.23 19.20 5.32
N ASP A 549 -3.47 20.33 5.96
CA ASP A 549 -3.53 21.64 5.29
C ASP A 549 -2.20 22.41 5.41
N MET A 550 -1.18 21.82 6.04
CA MET A 550 0.15 22.41 6.12
C MET A 550 0.95 22.05 4.87
N GLN A 551 1.69 23.00 4.31
CA GLN A 551 2.59 22.78 3.16
C GLN A 551 3.85 21.96 3.51
N ASN A 552 3.90 21.36 4.71
CA ASN A 552 5.04 20.58 5.16
C ASN A 552 4.94 19.13 4.68
N GLU A 553 6.09 18.54 4.41
CA GLU A 553 6.19 17.13 4.08
C GLU A 553 6.06 16.27 5.35
N ILE A 554 4.99 15.47 5.40
CA ILE A 554 4.71 14.55 6.52
C ILE A 554 4.92 13.13 6.04
N ILE A 555 5.89 12.46 6.64
CA ILE A 555 6.26 11.09 6.31
C ILE A 555 5.73 10.16 7.39
N TYR A 556 4.83 9.26 7.00
CA TYR A 556 4.26 8.26 7.90
C TYR A 556 5.00 6.94 7.76
N LEU A 557 5.63 6.50 8.84
CA LEU A 557 6.40 5.26 8.92
C LEU A 557 5.56 4.10 9.43
#